data_AF-A0AAX4PCC6-F1
#
_entry.id   AF-A0AAX4PCC6-F1
#
_cell.length_a   1.000
_cell.length_b   1.000
_cell.length_c   1.000
_cell.angle_alpha   90.00
_cell.angle_beta   90.00
_cell.angle_gamma   90.00
#
_symmetry.space_group_name_H-M   'P 1'
#
loop_
_entity.id
_entity.type
_entity.pdbx_description
1 polymer ?
#
loop_
_entity_poly.entity_id
_entity_poly.type
_entity_poly.pdbx_seq_one_letter_code
_entity_poly.pdbx_strand_id
1 'polypeptide(L)'
;MNDQKSQIFYLYVTDCALEWYNAKGLPPLMYDLEIVTEQHGHLPSDEWGLLTFNLLTSIVLGALFFVLLGKSADAYRKQKQIHAFVLVVVAAYALQLLSLVCETLHLVVYNYSGKGLRHTFFALDFVSEVSQGASEHLVSLLLIFLACGWTTVSLNEVVRQVTDAAAKAPAPGSRGG
;
A
#
# COMPACT_ATOMS: atom_id res chain seq x y z
N MET A 1 6.35 8.22 -38.62
CA MET A 1 5.94 7.30 -37.54
C MET A 1 6.71 6.03 -37.77
N ASN A 2 7.74 5.77 -36.96
CA ASN A 2 8.62 4.62 -37.11
C ASN A 2 8.02 3.50 -36.25
N ASP A 3 7.61 2.39 -36.87
CA ASP A 3 7.15 1.18 -36.17
C ASP A 3 8.35 0.55 -35.44
N GLN A 4 8.63 1.02 -34.22
CA GLN A 4 9.54 0.32 -33.32
C GLN A 4 8.85 -0.93 -32.80
N LYS A 5 9.13 -2.06 -33.45
CA LYS A 5 8.79 -3.38 -32.92
C LYS A 5 9.49 -3.57 -31.57
N SER A 6 8.71 -3.86 -30.54
CA SER A 6 9.23 -4.30 -29.24
C SER A 6 10.14 -5.52 -29.44
N GLN A 7 11.41 -5.40 -29.05
CA GLN A 7 12.37 -6.50 -29.03
C GLN A 7 12.56 -6.93 -27.58
N ILE A 8 12.19 -8.18 -27.30
CA ILE A 8 12.34 -8.79 -25.98
C ILE A 8 13.61 -9.62 -26.01
N PHE A 9 14.58 -9.28 -25.15
CA PHE A 9 15.80 -10.05 -24.98
C PHE A 9 15.65 -10.96 -23.76
N TYR A 10 15.78 -12.27 -23.97
CA TYR A 10 15.86 -13.24 -22.88
C TYR A 10 17.32 -13.58 -22.63
N LEU A 11 17.82 -13.24 -21.43
CA LEU A 11 19.14 -13.68 -20.98
C LEU A 11 18.96 -14.88 -20.05
N TYR A 12 19.63 -15.98 -20.37
CA TYR A 12 19.74 -17.15 -19.51
C TYR A 12 21.21 -17.46 -19.29
N VAL A 13 21.60 -17.68 -18.03
CA VAL A 13 22.95 -18.08 -17.65
C VAL A 13 22.87 -19.52 -17.18
N THR A 14 23.55 -20.43 -17.89
CA THR A 14 23.57 -21.86 -17.57
C THR A 14 25.00 -22.32 -17.40
N ASP A 15 25.32 -22.90 -16.25
CA ASP A 15 26.58 -23.59 -16.01
C ASP A 15 26.45 -25.05 -16.48
N CYS A 16 26.84 -25.32 -17.72
CA CYS A 16 26.76 -26.66 -18.32
C CYS A 16 27.85 -27.63 -17.83
N ALA A 17 28.86 -27.15 -17.07
CA ALA A 17 29.99 -27.98 -16.65
C ALA A 17 29.68 -28.82 -15.40
N LEU A 18 28.80 -28.34 -14.53
CA LEU A 18 28.43 -29.01 -13.28
C LEU A 18 27.59 -30.28 -13.47
N GLU A 19 27.00 -30.51 -14.64
CA GLU A 19 26.23 -31.74 -14.94
C GLU A 19 27.11 -32.98 -15.16
N TRP A 20 28.39 -32.80 -15.53
CA TRP A 20 29.25 -33.89 -16.01
C TRP A 20 30.26 -34.42 -14.97
N TYR A 21 30.46 -33.72 -13.86
CA TYR A 21 31.32 -34.18 -12.76
C TYR A 21 30.79 -33.75 -11.40
N ASN A 22 31.01 -34.59 -10.38
CA ASN A 22 30.54 -34.36 -9.01
C ASN A 22 31.40 -33.25 -8.34
N ALA A 23 31.00 -32.01 -8.57
CA ALA A 23 31.75 -30.80 -8.25
C ALA A 23 31.65 -30.45 -6.74
N LYS A 24 32.12 -31.34 -5.86
CA LYS A 24 32.21 -31.09 -4.42
C LYS A 24 33.34 -30.10 -4.13
N GLY A 25 32.98 -28.88 -3.73
CA GLY A 25 33.93 -27.91 -3.16
C GLY A 25 34.26 -26.69 -4.03
N LEU A 26 33.49 -26.38 -5.08
CA LEU A 26 33.69 -25.12 -5.80
C LEU A 26 33.25 -23.92 -4.95
N PRO A 27 33.99 -22.79 -5.00
CA PRO A 27 33.53 -21.55 -4.40
C PRO A 27 32.24 -21.08 -5.10
N PRO A 28 31.31 -20.45 -4.37
CA PRO A 28 30.07 -19.93 -4.95
C PRO A 28 30.41 -18.89 -6.02
N LEU A 29 29.95 -19.13 -7.25
CA LEU A 29 30.13 -18.22 -8.36
C LEU A 29 29.10 -17.09 -8.25
N MET A 30 29.58 -15.88 -7.98
CA MET A 30 28.76 -14.68 -7.85
C MET A 30 28.80 -13.93 -9.18
N TYR A 31 27.65 -13.84 -9.86
CA TYR A 31 27.48 -13.00 -11.03
C TYR A 31 26.75 -11.73 -10.63
N ASP A 32 27.28 -10.57 -11.00
CA ASP A 32 26.57 -9.29 -10.92
C ASP A 32 26.23 -8.87 -12.36
N LEU A 33 24.95 -8.97 -12.71
CA LEU A 33 24.45 -8.59 -14.03
C LEU A 33 23.70 -7.27 -13.88
N GLU A 34 24.25 -6.22 -14.46
CA GLU A 34 23.63 -4.91 -14.45
C GLU A 34 23.19 -4.53 -15.87
N ILE A 35 21.87 -4.37 -16.06
CA ILE A 35 21.29 -3.93 -17.32
C ILE A 35 20.91 -2.47 -17.14
N VAL A 36 21.64 -1.58 -17.80
CA VAL A 36 21.44 -0.13 -17.71
C VAL A 36 20.97 0.41 -19.05
N THR A 37 19.95 1.26 -19.05
CA THR A 37 19.54 2.00 -20.25
C THR A 37 20.33 3.30 -20.28
N GLU A 38 21.14 3.54 -21.32
CA GLU A 38 22.10 4.66 -21.44
C GLU A 38 21.55 6.07 -21.12
N GLN A 39 20.22 6.26 -21.11
CA GLN A 39 19.59 7.56 -20.88
C GLN A 39 18.63 7.64 -19.69
N HIS A 40 18.37 6.55 -18.95
CA HIS A 40 17.21 6.48 -18.03
C HIS A 40 17.52 6.11 -16.58
N GLY A 41 18.79 6.08 -16.18
CA GLY A 41 19.20 5.73 -14.82
C GLY A 41 19.01 4.23 -14.53
N HIS A 42 18.86 3.88 -13.24
CA HIS A 42 18.62 2.49 -12.83
C HIS A 42 17.14 2.09 -12.85
N LEU A 43 16.21 3.01 -13.17
CA LEU A 43 14.80 2.62 -13.28
C LEU A 43 14.57 1.74 -14.50
N PRO A 44 13.76 0.68 -14.36
CA PRO A 44 13.27 -0.07 -15.50
C PRO A 44 12.35 0.83 -16.35
N SER A 45 12.28 0.55 -17.65
CA SER A 45 11.58 1.42 -18.60
C SER A 45 10.06 1.46 -18.40
N ASP A 46 9.49 0.49 -17.69
CA ASP A 46 8.08 0.42 -17.30
C ASP A 46 7.72 1.37 -16.14
N GLU A 47 8.67 1.69 -15.27
CA GLU A 47 8.49 2.64 -14.17
C GLU A 47 8.80 4.09 -14.59
N TRP A 48 9.14 4.32 -15.86
CA TRP A 48 9.42 5.66 -16.35
C TRP A 48 8.17 6.54 -16.35
N GLY A 49 8.26 7.69 -15.65
CA GLY A 49 7.12 8.60 -15.43
C GLY A 49 6.25 8.22 -14.23
N LEU A 50 6.44 7.05 -13.62
CA LEU A 50 5.71 6.63 -12.42
C LEU A 50 5.96 7.59 -11.25
N LEU A 51 7.21 8.03 -11.07
CA LEU A 51 7.57 9.02 -10.05
C LEU A 51 6.80 10.35 -10.23
N THR A 52 6.71 10.86 -11.47
CA THR A 52 6.00 12.11 -11.76
C THR A 52 4.50 11.96 -11.50
N PHE A 53 3.92 10.82 -11.93
CA PHE A 53 2.52 10.51 -11.68
C PHE A 53 2.22 10.38 -10.18
N ASN A 54 3.09 9.71 -9.44
CA ASN A 54 2.95 9.50 -8.00
C ASN A 54 3.07 10.82 -7.23
N LEU A 55 4.01 11.69 -7.60
CA LEU A 55 4.14 13.03 -7.02
C LEU A 55 2.91 13.90 -7.28
N LEU A 56 2.41 13.93 -8.53
CA LEU A 56 1.21 14.69 -8.87
C LEU A 56 -0.01 14.17 -8.08
N THR A 57 -0.17 12.85 -8.03
CA THR A 57 -1.25 12.20 -7.29
C THR A 57 -1.14 12.51 -5.80
N SER A 58 0.06 12.43 -5.21
CA SER A 58 0.32 12.76 -3.81
C SER A 58 -0.08 14.20 -3.46
N ILE A 59 0.21 15.16 -4.34
CA ILE A 59 -0.17 16.56 -4.12
C ILE A 59 -1.69 16.73 -4.15
N VAL A 60 -2.35 16.18 -5.17
CA VAL A 60 -3.80 16.30 -5.35
C VAL A 60 -4.55 15.60 -4.21
N LEU A 61 -4.22 14.34 -3.93
CA LEU A 61 -4.85 13.57 -2.86
C LEU A 61 -4.53 14.17 -1.48
N GLY A 62 -3.30 14.67 -1.29
CA GLY A 62 -2.89 15.33 -0.06
C GLY A 62 -3.71 16.58 0.22
N ALA A 63 -3.88 17.45 -0.79
CA ALA A 63 -4.72 18.64 -0.67
C ALA A 63 -6.17 18.29 -0.33
N LEU A 64 -6.75 17.29 -1.01
CA LEU A 64 -8.11 16.82 -0.72
C LEU A 64 -8.24 16.25 0.70
N PHE A 65 -7.23 15.52 1.18
CA PHE A 65 -7.21 14.98 2.53
C PHE A 65 -7.20 16.07 3.60
N PHE A 66 -6.38 17.12 3.43
CA PHE A 66 -6.37 18.24 4.37
C PHE A 66 -7.70 19.00 4.39
N VAL A 67 -8.34 19.18 3.23
CA VAL A 67 -9.69 19.75 3.15
C VAL A 67 -10.70 18.87 3.88
N LEU A 68 -10.65 17.55 3.67
CA LEU A 68 -11.53 16.59 4.34
C LEU A 68 -11.34 16.62 5.87
N LEU A 69 -10.10 16.65 6.34
CA LEU A 69 -9.78 16.76 7.76
C LEU A 69 -10.31 18.06 8.37
N GLY A 70 -10.10 19.20 7.70
CA GLY A 70 -10.61 20.49 8.14
C GLY A 70 -12.13 20.51 8.26
N LYS A 71 -12.82 20.01 7.22
CA LYS A 71 -14.29 19.90 7.22
C LYS A 71 -14.81 18.94 8.28
N SER A 72 -14.12 17.83 8.50
CA SER A 72 -14.48 16.85 9.54
C SER A 72 -14.29 17.42 10.94
N ALA A 73 -13.21 18.17 11.17
CA ALA A 73 -12.96 18.87 12.43
C ALA A 73 -14.00 19.96 12.69
N ASP A 74 -14.38 20.73 11.68
CA ASP A 74 -15.44 21.73 11.78
C ASP A 74 -16.81 21.10 12.06
N ALA A 75 -17.14 20.00 11.39
CA ALA A 75 -18.37 19.24 11.64
C ALA A 75 -18.40 18.71 13.08
N TYR A 76 -17.27 18.19 13.56
CA TYR A 76 -17.15 17.72 14.94
C TYR A 76 -17.35 18.85 15.95
N ARG A 77 -16.76 20.04 15.71
CA ARG A 77 -16.93 21.20 16.58
C ARG A 77 -18.39 21.66 16.67
N LYS A 78 -19.13 21.60 15.57
CA LYS A 78 -20.53 22.04 15.49
C LYS A 78 -21.52 21.02 16.06
N GLN A 79 -21.37 19.75 15.73
CA GLN A 79 -22.38 18.71 16.00
C GLN A 79 -21.98 17.78 17.15
N LYS A 80 -20.72 17.82 17.61
CA LYS A 80 -20.10 16.89 18.59
C LYS A 80 -20.29 15.40 18.25
N GLN A 81 -20.69 15.10 17.03
CA GLN A 81 -20.87 13.75 16.50
C GLN A 81 -20.24 13.68 15.12
N ILE A 82 -19.53 12.59 14.86
CA ILE A 82 -19.03 12.24 13.53
C ILE A 82 -19.64 10.89 13.18
N HIS A 83 -20.13 10.76 11.94
CA HIS A 83 -20.57 9.47 11.41
C HIS A 83 -19.37 8.53 11.25
N ALA A 84 -19.52 7.27 11.67
CA ALA A 84 -18.45 6.27 11.58
C ALA A 84 -17.88 6.14 10.16
N PHE A 85 -18.74 6.27 9.13
CA PHE A 85 -18.35 6.30 7.72
C PHE A 85 -17.30 7.36 7.41
N VAL A 86 -17.43 8.58 7.95
CA VAL A 86 -16.46 9.66 7.71
C VAL A 86 -15.09 9.29 8.28
N LEU A 87 -15.05 8.65 9.45
CA LEU A 87 -13.79 8.19 10.04
C LEU A 87 -13.14 7.08 9.21
N VAL A 88 -13.93 6.14 8.67
CA VAL A 88 -13.41 5.09 7.78
C VAL A 88 -12.87 5.70 6.49
N VAL A 89 -13.53 6.69 5.90
CA VAL A 89 -13.01 7.41 4.73
C VAL A 89 -11.71 8.15 5.05
N VAL A 90 -11.63 8.83 6.20
CA VAL A 90 -10.40 9.50 6.65
C VAL A 90 -9.26 8.48 6.84
N ALA A 91 -9.55 7.33 7.43
CA ALA A 91 -8.57 6.26 7.60
C ALA A 91 -8.10 5.68 6.25
N ALA A 92 -9.02 5.43 5.31
CA ALA A 92 -8.68 4.97 3.97
C ALA A 92 -7.79 5.98 3.23
N TYR A 93 -8.15 7.27 3.27
CA TYR A 93 -7.31 8.33 2.69
C TYR A 93 -5.91 8.41 3.32
N ALA A 94 -5.81 8.25 4.65
CA ALA A 94 -4.53 8.25 5.34
C ALA A 94 -3.64 7.08 4.89
N LEU A 95 -4.22 5.88 4.74
CA LEU A 95 -3.53 4.70 4.20
C LEU A 95 -3.09 4.89 2.74
N GLN A 96 -3.94 5.51 1.93
CA GLN A 96 -3.61 5.82 0.53
C GLN A 96 -2.43 6.79 0.44
N LEU A 97 -2.43 7.86 1.25
CA LEU A 97 -1.33 8.82 1.28
C LEU A 97 -0.04 8.20 1.80
N LEU A 98 -0.13 7.33 2.81
CA LEU A 98 1.02 6.60 3.31
C LEU A 98 1.65 5.74 2.20
N SER A 99 0.82 5.02 1.44
CA SER A 99 1.28 4.24 0.29
C SER A 99 2.02 5.11 -0.74
N LEU A 100 1.40 6.19 -1.21
CA LEU A 100 2.00 7.08 -2.21
C LEU A 100 3.34 7.68 -1.75
N VAL A 101 3.45 8.06 -0.46
CA VAL A 101 4.71 8.56 0.11
C VAL A 101 5.77 7.46 0.17
N CYS A 102 5.41 6.25 0.62
CA CYS A 102 6.33 5.11 0.68
C CYS A 102 6.85 4.72 -0.70
N GLU A 103 5.97 4.67 -1.70
CA GLU A 103 6.33 4.37 -3.09
C GLU A 103 7.19 5.48 -3.72
N THR A 104 6.84 6.75 -3.50
CA THR A 104 7.65 7.88 -3.97
C THR A 104 9.06 7.84 -3.38
N LEU A 105 9.20 7.58 -2.08
CA LEU A 105 10.51 7.45 -1.43
C LEU A 105 11.29 6.25 -1.96
N HIS A 106 10.61 5.12 -2.19
CA HIS A 106 11.20 3.94 -2.80
C HIS A 106 11.76 4.25 -4.20
N LEU A 107 10.94 4.85 -5.08
CA LEU A 107 11.32 5.21 -6.45
C LEU A 107 12.48 6.22 -6.50
N VAL A 108 12.48 7.22 -5.61
CA VAL A 108 13.59 8.18 -5.52
C VAL A 108 14.90 7.48 -5.16
N VAL A 109 14.91 6.63 -4.14
CA VAL A 109 16.13 5.91 -3.73
C VAL A 109 16.54 4.86 -4.76
N TYR A 110 15.58 4.20 -5.38
CA TYR A 110 15.81 3.25 -6.47
C TYR A 110 16.48 3.93 -7.67
N ASN A 111 16.05 5.15 -8.04
CA ASN A 111 16.66 5.94 -9.10
C ASN A 111 18.16 6.21 -8.86
N TYR A 112 18.54 6.53 -7.63
CA TYR A 112 19.91 6.88 -7.29
C TYR A 112 20.82 5.68 -7.07
N SER A 113 20.30 4.55 -6.58
CA SER A 113 21.12 3.43 -6.11
C SER A 113 20.92 2.11 -6.87
N GLY A 114 19.88 1.98 -7.70
CA GLY A 114 19.51 0.77 -8.43
C GLY A 114 19.10 -0.45 -7.59
N LYS A 115 19.27 -0.38 -6.27
CA LYS A 115 18.94 -1.45 -5.31
C LYS A 115 17.66 -1.19 -4.52
N GLY A 116 17.13 0.04 -4.59
CA GLY A 116 15.97 0.50 -3.82
C GLY A 116 16.17 0.39 -2.30
N LEU A 117 15.08 0.58 -1.56
CA LEU A 117 15.00 0.33 -0.11
C LEU A 117 14.55 -1.10 0.22
N ARG A 118 14.70 -2.05 -0.73
CA ARG A 118 14.27 -3.44 -0.56
C ARG A 118 15.09 -4.21 0.48
N HIS A 119 16.34 -3.80 0.71
CA HIS A 119 17.27 -4.44 1.65
C HIS A 119 17.36 -3.74 3.03
N THR A 120 16.54 -2.72 3.25
CA THR A 120 16.48 -1.99 4.53
C THR A 120 15.43 -2.62 5.46
N PHE A 121 15.55 -2.36 6.77
CA PHE A 121 14.66 -2.90 7.82
C PHE A 121 13.16 -2.61 7.57
N PHE A 122 12.85 -1.58 6.78
CA PHE A 122 11.51 -1.32 6.24
C PHE A 122 11.52 -1.46 4.73
N ALA A 123 10.94 -2.54 4.22
CA ALA A 123 10.61 -2.67 2.81
C ALA A 123 9.46 -1.70 2.48
N LEU A 124 9.79 -0.45 2.13
CA LEU A 124 8.81 0.59 1.82
C LEU A 124 7.86 0.18 0.70
N ASP A 125 8.34 -0.62 -0.24
CA ASP A 125 7.56 -1.21 -1.32
C ASP A 125 6.42 -2.10 -0.77
N PHE A 126 6.74 -3.02 0.14
CA PHE A 126 5.76 -3.86 0.82
C PHE A 126 4.77 -3.04 1.67
N VAL A 127 5.26 -2.03 2.40
CA VAL A 127 4.38 -1.16 3.20
C VAL A 127 3.44 -0.37 2.29
N SER A 128 3.91 0.09 1.14
CA SER A 128 3.08 0.78 0.17
C SER A 128 1.98 -0.13 -0.35
N GLU A 129 2.34 -1.33 -0.81
CA GLU A 129 1.39 -2.30 -1.38
C GLU A 129 0.33 -2.70 -0.36
N VAL A 130 0.73 -3.01 0.88
CA VAL A 130 -0.21 -3.36 1.96
C VAL A 130 -1.13 -2.19 2.31
N SER A 131 -0.59 -0.97 2.38
CA SER A 131 -1.38 0.22 2.74
C SER A 131 -2.38 0.59 1.64
N GLN A 132 -1.97 0.50 0.37
CA GLN A 132 -2.85 0.67 -0.78
C GLN A 132 -3.95 -0.39 -0.77
N GLY A 133 -3.59 -1.67 -0.63
CA GLY A 133 -4.55 -2.76 -0.57
C GLY A 133 -5.56 -2.57 0.56
N ALA A 134 -5.11 -2.18 1.75
CA ALA A 134 -5.99 -1.89 2.88
C ALA A 134 -6.94 -0.71 2.60
N SER A 135 -6.46 0.37 1.99
CA SER A 135 -7.27 1.51 1.57
C SER A 135 -8.39 1.10 0.60
N GLU A 136 -8.05 0.36 -0.46
CA GLU A 136 -9.00 -0.11 -1.47
C GLU A 136 -10.06 -1.06 -0.88
N HIS A 137 -9.66 -1.94 0.03
CA HIS A 137 -10.59 -2.84 0.73
C HIS A 137 -11.54 -2.06 1.64
N LEU A 138 -11.06 -1.05 2.38
CA LEU A 138 -11.92 -0.21 3.22
C LEU A 138 -12.95 0.54 2.39
N VAL A 139 -12.55 1.12 1.26
CA VAL A 139 -13.47 1.82 0.35
C VAL A 139 -14.49 0.85 -0.24
N SER A 140 -14.07 -0.34 -0.66
CA SER A 140 -14.96 -1.36 -1.21
C SER A 140 -16.00 -1.84 -0.19
N LEU A 141 -15.58 -2.13 1.04
CA LEU A 141 -16.49 -2.47 2.14
C LEU A 141 -17.46 -1.34 2.44
N LEU A 142 -16.98 -0.09 2.42
CA LEU A 142 -17.81 1.08 2.65
C LEU A 142 -18.89 1.23 1.58
N LEU A 143 -18.54 1.03 0.31
CA LEU A 143 -19.50 1.05 -0.80
C LEU A 143 -20.54 -0.07 -0.69
N ILE A 144 -20.14 -1.27 -0.27
CA ILE A 144 -21.07 -2.38 -0.01
C ILE A 144 -22.03 -2.01 1.13
N PHE A 145 -21.53 -1.48 2.24
CA PHE A 145 -22.38 -1.06 3.37
C PHE A 145 -23.33 0.08 2.99
N LEU A 146 -22.89 0.99 2.13
CA LEU A 146 -23.73 2.07 1.60
C LEU A 146 -24.83 1.51 0.69
N ALA A 147 -24.51 0.55 -0.18
CA ALA A 147 -25.49 -0.14 -1.03
C ALA A 147 -26.51 -0.95 -0.20
N CYS A 148 -26.10 -1.52 0.93
CA CYS A 148 -26.99 -2.26 1.84
C CYS A 148 -27.77 -1.34 2.82
N GLY A 149 -27.59 -0.03 2.79
CA GLY A 149 -28.35 0.92 3.61
C GLY A 149 -27.89 1.04 5.08
N TRP A 150 -26.66 0.61 5.41
CA TRP A 150 -26.11 0.62 6.78
C TRP A 150 -25.83 2.03 7.35
N THR A 151 -26.14 3.11 6.63
CA THR A 151 -25.66 4.47 6.93
C THR A 151 -26.36 5.20 8.08
N THR A 152 -27.20 4.54 8.88
CA THR A 152 -28.07 5.21 9.86
C THR A 152 -27.49 5.38 11.27
N VAL A 153 -26.34 4.77 11.59
CA VAL A 153 -25.88 4.68 12.99
C VAL A 153 -24.62 5.52 13.25
N SER A 154 -24.64 6.36 14.30
CA SER A 154 -23.49 7.16 14.74
C SER A 154 -22.51 6.34 15.59
N LEU A 155 -21.22 6.72 15.62
CA LEU A 155 -20.21 5.93 16.35
C LEU A 155 -20.48 5.85 17.85
N ASN A 156 -21.02 6.92 18.45
CA ASN A 156 -21.45 6.91 19.85
C ASN A 156 -22.56 5.88 20.11
N GLU A 157 -23.50 5.74 19.17
CA GLU A 157 -24.57 4.75 19.29
C GLU A 157 -24.01 3.33 19.14
N VAL A 158 -23.06 3.10 18.23
CA VAL A 158 -22.38 1.80 18.09
C VAL A 158 -21.57 1.45 19.33
N VAL A 159 -20.75 2.37 19.85
CA VAL A 159 -19.95 2.16 21.07
C VAL A 159 -20.87 1.86 22.25
N ARG A 160 -21.99 2.58 22.38
CA ARG A 160 -22.99 2.32 23.42
C ARG A 160 -23.62 0.94 23.26
N GLN A 161 -24.05 0.56 22.05
CA GLN A 161 -24.62 -0.76 21.78
C GLN A 161 -23.64 -1.91 22.05
N VAL A 162 -22.37 -1.79 21.65
CA VAL A 162 -21.35 -2.82 21.89
C VAL A 162 -21.04 -2.93 23.38
N THR A 163 -20.93 -1.80 24.07
CA THR A 163 -20.66 -1.77 25.51
C THR A 163 -21.83 -2.36 26.30
N ASP A 164 -23.07 -2.00 25.93
CA ASP A 164 -24.30 -2.53 26.54
C ASP A 164 -24.46 -4.04 26.26
N ALA A 165 -24.12 -4.49 25.05
CA ALA A 165 -24.12 -5.91 24.69
C ALA A 165 -23.04 -6.70 25.47
N ALA A 166 -21.84 -6.14 25.62
CA ALA A 166 -20.77 -6.74 26.41
C ALA A 166 -21.11 -6.80 27.91
N ALA A 167 -21.78 -5.78 28.45
CA ALA A 167 -22.24 -5.75 29.84
C ALA A 167 -23.38 -6.77 30.12
N LYS A 168 -24.16 -7.12 29.08
CA LYS A 168 -25.28 -8.06 29.19
C LYS A 168 -24.89 -9.52 28.89
N ALA A 169 -23.64 -9.78 28.50
CA ALA A 169 -23.15 -11.14 28.27
C ALA A 169 -23.08 -11.91 29.61
N PRO A 170 -23.84 -13.01 29.79
CA PRO A 170 -23.78 -13.79 31.02
C PRO A 170 -22.42 -14.48 31.13
N ALA A 171 -21.82 -14.41 32.33
CA ALA A 171 -20.55 -15.06 32.62
C ALA A 171 -20.61 -16.56 32.26
N PRO A 172 -19.62 -17.10 31.52
CA PRO A 172 -19.59 -18.51 31.19
C PRO A 172 -19.19 -19.31 32.45
N GLY A 173 -20.15 -19.66 33.30
CA GLY A 173 -19.86 -20.45 34.48
C GLY A 173 -20.90 -20.47 35.60
N SER A 174 -22.16 -20.79 35.33
CA SER A 174 -23.04 -21.36 36.37
C SER A 174 -24.13 -22.25 35.78
N ARG A 175 -23.73 -23.39 35.21
CA ARG A 175 -24.58 -24.59 35.16
C ARG A 175 -23.96 -25.63 36.09
N GLY A 176 -24.64 -25.94 37.18
CA GLY A 176 -24.19 -26.94 38.15
C GLY A 176 -24.89 -26.79 39.49
N GLY A 177 -26.18 -27.13 39.51
CA GLY A 177 -27.00 -27.35 40.70
C GLY A 177 -28.09 -28.33 40.31
#